data_AF-A0A965UUT6-F1
#
_entry.id   AF-A0A965UUT6-F1
#
_cell.length_a   1.000
_cell.length_b   1.000
_cell.length_c   1.000
_cell.angle_alpha   90.00
_cell.angle_beta   90.00
_cell.angle_gamma   90.00
#
_symmetry.space_group_name_H-M   'P 1'
#
loop_
_entity.id
_entity.type
_entity.pdbx_description
1 polymer ?
#
loop_
_entity_poly.entity_id
_entity_poly.type
_entity_poly.pdbx_seq_one_letter_code
_entity_poly.pdbx_strand_id
1 'polypeptide(L)'
;MKPVVKSATPAALAVLRQATALVPKRSKVSDGLLPSKAHIKVSPNSDHNTGLAVDLTHDPKAGIDCAEIFEKLKEDNRVSYLIFNNKIWSRDKAKSGNRVYTGSNPHTKHIHISINPDLANDTSPWFWWMNQPKIVNQIVAGLQPQAKKKVAKGTILVPVCTCCKVHNTKRKAI
;
A
#
# COMPACT_ATOMS: atom_id res chain seq x y z
N MET A 1 5.86 -17.95 -0.27
CA MET A 1 6.06 -16.62 0.36
C MET A 1 6.92 -15.82 -0.60
N LYS A 2 6.51 -14.60 -0.96
CA LYS A 2 7.35 -13.71 -1.79
C LYS A 2 8.61 -13.30 -1.01
N PRO A 3 9.77 -13.12 -1.67
CA PRO A 3 10.98 -12.65 -1.01
C PRO A 3 10.74 -11.28 -0.39
N VAL A 4 11.40 -11.01 0.74
CA VAL A 4 11.30 -9.72 1.45
C VAL A 4 12.54 -8.90 1.12
N VAL A 5 12.36 -7.85 0.32
CA VAL A 5 13.42 -6.93 -0.09
C VAL A 5 13.70 -5.87 0.98
N LYS A 6 14.85 -5.20 0.85
CA LYS A 6 15.29 -4.16 1.79
C LYS A 6 14.85 -2.74 1.39
N SER A 7 14.34 -2.55 0.19
CA SER A 7 13.98 -1.24 -0.37
C SER A 7 12.75 -1.35 -1.27
N ALA A 8 11.89 -0.33 -1.23
CA ALA A 8 10.83 -0.19 -2.23
C ALA A 8 11.38 0.30 -3.56
N THR A 9 10.65 0.03 -4.65
CA THR A 9 11.07 0.44 -5.99
C THR A 9 10.98 1.96 -6.17
N PRO A 10 11.75 2.56 -7.10
CA PRO A 10 11.68 3.99 -7.37
C PRO A 10 10.26 4.47 -7.69
N ALA A 11 9.49 3.70 -8.47
CA ALA A 11 8.11 4.01 -8.80
C ALA A 11 7.21 4.07 -7.55
N ALA A 12 7.35 3.13 -6.60
CA ALA A 12 6.59 3.13 -5.34
C ALA A 12 6.91 4.36 -4.48
N LEU A 13 8.20 4.69 -4.38
CA LEU A 13 8.67 5.86 -3.65
C LEU A 13 8.15 7.16 -4.27
N ALA A 14 8.10 7.22 -5.60
CA ALA A 14 7.65 8.40 -6.33
C ALA A 14 6.19 8.76 -6.01
N VAL A 15 5.29 7.78 -5.83
CA VAL A 15 3.89 8.05 -5.44
C VAL A 15 3.83 8.91 -4.17
N LEU A 16 4.49 8.49 -3.09
CA LEU A 16 4.41 9.21 -1.80
C LEU A 16 5.10 10.57 -1.84
N ARG A 17 6.22 10.67 -2.58
CA ARG A 17 6.96 11.92 -2.76
C ARG A 17 6.13 12.93 -3.54
N GLN A 18 5.58 12.53 -4.68
CA GLN A 18 4.77 13.41 -5.53
C GLN A 18 3.47 13.82 -4.82
N ALA A 19 2.78 12.90 -4.14
CA ALA A 19 1.60 13.22 -3.32
C ALA A 19 1.94 14.25 -2.23
N THR A 20 3.11 14.12 -1.57
CA THR A 20 3.58 15.10 -0.58
C THR A 20 3.97 16.43 -1.20
N ALA A 21 4.54 16.44 -2.40
CA ALA A 21 4.89 17.68 -3.09
C ALA A 21 3.63 18.46 -3.50
N LEU A 22 2.58 17.75 -3.95
CA LEU A 22 1.26 18.29 -4.29
C LEU A 22 0.55 18.84 -3.05
N VAL A 23 0.54 18.04 -1.98
CA VAL A 23 -0.16 18.36 -0.73
C VAL A 23 0.79 18.19 0.46
N PRO A 24 1.64 19.19 0.78
CA PRO A 24 2.65 19.06 1.83
C PRO A 24 2.08 18.73 3.21
N LYS A 25 0.87 19.22 3.49
CA LYS A 25 0.16 19.06 4.76
C LYS A 25 -0.74 17.81 4.81
N ARG A 26 -0.72 16.94 3.79
CA ARG A 26 -1.52 15.71 3.80
C ARG A 26 -1.15 14.83 4.99
N SER A 27 -2.13 14.10 5.49
CA SER A 27 -1.91 12.97 6.36
C SER A 27 -1.07 11.90 5.67
N LYS A 28 -0.17 11.30 6.44
CA LYS A 28 0.73 10.20 6.04
C LYS A 28 0.54 9.00 6.96
N VAL A 29 -0.54 8.97 7.74
CA VAL A 29 -0.74 8.01 8.84
C VAL A 29 -0.81 6.56 8.36
N SER A 30 -1.30 6.36 7.14
CA SER A 30 -1.45 5.05 6.51
C SER A 30 -0.46 4.85 5.35
N ASP A 31 0.53 5.73 5.18
CA ASP A 31 1.53 5.56 4.14
C ASP A 31 2.37 4.31 4.42
N GLY A 32 2.63 3.52 3.39
CA GLY A 32 3.32 2.24 3.51
C GLY A 32 4.10 1.88 2.26
N LEU A 33 5.27 1.28 2.43
CA LEU A 33 6.15 0.85 1.34
C LEU A 33 6.58 -0.60 1.56
N LEU A 34 7.39 -0.85 2.61
CA LEU A 34 7.83 -2.18 2.99
C LEU A 34 6.94 -2.78 4.09
N PRO A 35 6.84 -4.12 4.16
CA PRO A 35 5.97 -4.80 5.10
C PRO A 35 6.57 -4.78 6.51
N SER A 36 5.72 -4.81 7.52
CA SER A 36 6.15 -5.16 8.88
C SER A 36 6.22 -6.68 9.03
N LYS A 37 6.91 -7.18 10.08
CA LYS A 37 6.91 -8.61 10.42
C LYS A 37 5.49 -9.18 10.60
N ALA A 38 4.60 -8.39 11.20
CA ALA A 38 3.20 -8.75 11.36
C ALA A 38 2.48 -8.87 10.01
N HIS A 39 2.72 -7.92 9.08
CA HIS A 39 2.18 -7.96 7.72
C HIS A 39 2.63 -9.21 6.96
N ILE A 40 3.90 -9.60 7.07
CA ILE A 40 4.43 -10.81 6.42
C ILE A 40 3.70 -12.06 6.91
N LYS A 41 3.42 -12.16 8.21
CA LYS A 41 2.73 -13.32 8.81
C LYS A 41 1.29 -13.46 8.28
N VAL A 42 0.56 -12.36 8.13
CA VAL A 42 -0.84 -12.38 7.67
C VAL A 42 -0.99 -12.33 6.15
N SER A 43 0.03 -11.87 5.43
CA SER A 43 0.00 -11.69 3.97
C SER A 43 1.36 -12.03 3.34
N PRO A 44 1.78 -13.30 3.39
CA PRO A 44 3.12 -13.74 2.97
C PRO A 44 3.41 -13.58 1.47
N ASN A 45 2.39 -13.31 0.64
CA ASN A 45 2.53 -13.14 -0.81
C ASN A 45 2.22 -11.70 -1.28
N SER A 46 2.23 -10.73 -0.35
CA SER A 46 2.00 -9.31 -0.65
C SER A 46 3.14 -8.68 -1.46
N ASP A 47 2.81 -7.76 -2.36
CA ASP A 47 3.79 -7.00 -3.17
C ASP A 47 4.63 -6.01 -2.37
N HIS A 48 4.20 -5.65 -1.16
CA HIS A 48 5.07 -4.93 -0.23
C HIS A 48 6.36 -5.72 0.03
N ASN A 49 6.28 -7.06 0.09
CA ASN A 49 7.45 -7.91 0.33
C ASN A 49 8.49 -7.72 -0.78
N THR A 50 8.07 -7.51 -2.03
CA THR A 50 8.95 -7.31 -3.18
C THR A 50 9.26 -5.85 -3.46
N GLY A 51 8.79 -4.92 -2.63
CA GLY A 51 8.97 -3.48 -2.83
C GLY A 51 8.13 -2.89 -3.96
N LEU A 52 7.21 -3.68 -4.54
CA LEU A 52 6.37 -3.35 -5.69
C LEU A 52 4.99 -2.85 -5.27
N ALA A 53 4.84 -2.37 -4.04
CA ALA A 53 3.59 -1.79 -3.59
C ALA A 53 3.80 -0.56 -2.72
N VAL A 54 2.81 0.31 -2.80
CA VAL A 54 2.71 1.52 -1.98
C VAL A 54 1.28 1.69 -1.49
N ASP A 55 1.16 1.97 -0.19
CA ASP A 55 -0.08 2.40 0.45
C ASP A 55 -0.02 3.94 0.53
N LEU A 56 -0.98 4.65 -0.09
CA LEU A 56 -1.11 6.11 -0.01
C LEU A 56 -2.32 6.47 0.85
N THR A 57 -2.09 7.26 1.91
CA THR A 57 -3.16 7.67 2.85
C THR A 57 -4.29 8.41 2.13
N HIS A 58 -5.53 8.02 2.42
CA HIS A 58 -6.72 8.78 2.01
C HIS A 58 -6.91 9.98 2.92
N ASP A 59 -6.80 11.19 2.35
CA ASP A 59 -6.97 12.45 3.05
C ASP A 59 -7.65 13.48 2.13
N PRO A 60 -8.94 13.30 1.86
CA PRO A 60 -9.66 14.14 0.90
C PRO A 60 -9.74 15.59 1.37
N LYS A 61 -9.73 15.83 2.70
CA LYS A 61 -9.75 17.19 3.27
C LYS A 61 -8.49 17.99 2.93
N ALA A 62 -7.35 17.33 2.80
CA ALA A 62 -6.11 17.97 2.37
C ALA A 62 -5.94 17.98 0.84
N GLY A 63 -6.73 17.20 0.09
CA GLY A 63 -6.66 17.10 -1.38
C GLY A 63 -6.08 15.79 -1.90
N ILE A 64 -5.98 14.74 -1.08
CA ILE A 64 -5.64 13.38 -1.51
C ILE A 64 -6.90 12.50 -1.44
N ASP A 65 -7.70 12.55 -2.51
CA ASP A 65 -8.87 11.71 -2.65
C ASP A 65 -8.50 10.38 -3.32
N CYS A 66 -8.52 9.30 -2.54
CA CYS A 66 -8.21 7.96 -3.02
C CYS A 66 -9.32 7.40 -3.91
N ALA A 67 -10.54 7.91 -3.85
CA ALA A 67 -11.60 7.51 -4.77
C ALA A 67 -11.30 7.99 -6.19
N GLU A 68 -10.87 9.24 -6.34
CA GLU A 68 -10.44 9.81 -7.62
C GLU A 68 -9.17 9.11 -8.13
N ILE A 69 -8.15 9.01 -7.27
CA ILE A 69 -6.87 8.36 -7.61
C ILE A 69 -7.12 6.90 -8.04
N PHE A 70 -8.04 6.18 -7.39
CA PHE A 70 -8.36 4.80 -7.75
C PHE A 70 -8.92 4.68 -9.17
N GLU A 71 -9.71 5.65 -9.64
CA GLU A 71 -10.21 5.65 -11.02
C GLU A 71 -9.13 6.07 -12.01
N LYS A 72 -8.40 7.16 -11.73
CA LYS A 72 -7.35 7.68 -12.62
C LYS A 72 -6.21 6.71 -12.84
N LEU A 73 -5.76 6.03 -11.78
CA LEU A 73 -4.64 5.09 -11.87
C LEU A 73 -4.95 3.79 -12.61
N LYS A 74 -6.21 3.54 -13.00
CA LYS A 74 -6.53 2.42 -13.92
C LYS A 74 -5.95 2.65 -15.33
N GLU A 75 -5.77 3.91 -15.71
CA GLU A 75 -5.21 4.32 -16.99
C GLU A 75 -3.67 4.13 -17.03
N ASP A 76 -3.01 4.07 -15.86
CA ASP A 76 -1.55 4.03 -15.75
C ASP A 76 -0.97 2.63 -15.95
N ASN A 77 -0.14 2.45 -16.99
CA ASN A 77 0.50 1.18 -17.32
C ASN A 77 1.46 0.63 -16.26
N ARG A 78 1.93 1.49 -15.34
CA ARG A 78 2.74 1.07 -14.19
C ARG A 78 1.92 0.31 -13.16
N VAL A 79 0.59 0.36 -13.21
CA VAL A 79 -0.28 -0.29 -12.22
C VAL A 79 -0.65 -1.69 -12.67
N SER A 80 -0.33 -2.67 -11.80
CA SER A 80 -0.80 -4.06 -11.94
C SER A 80 -2.19 -4.23 -11.31
N TYR A 81 -2.40 -3.72 -10.10
CA TYR A 81 -3.71 -3.69 -9.45
C TYR A 81 -3.82 -2.60 -8.38
N LEU A 82 -5.07 -2.27 -8.04
CA LEU A 82 -5.45 -1.28 -7.04
C LEU A 82 -6.41 -1.90 -6.04
N ILE A 83 -6.30 -1.53 -4.77
CA ILE A 83 -7.29 -1.87 -3.74
C ILE A 83 -7.66 -0.61 -2.98
N PHE A 84 -8.95 -0.30 -2.93
CA PHE A 84 -9.48 0.80 -2.14
C PHE A 84 -10.94 0.53 -1.79
N ASN A 85 -11.32 0.82 -0.55
CA ASN A 85 -12.70 0.78 -0.07
C ASN A 85 -13.46 -0.52 -0.44
N ASN A 86 -12.90 -1.67 -0.05
CA ASN A 86 -13.41 -3.01 -0.36
C ASN A 86 -13.56 -3.33 -1.86
N LYS A 87 -12.88 -2.58 -2.73
CA LYS A 87 -12.83 -2.84 -4.17
C LYS A 87 -11.42 -3.21 -4.58
N ILE A 88 -11.31 -4.14 -5.53
CA ILE A 88 -10.08 -4.46 -6.24
C ILE A 88 -10.29 -4.33 -7.74
N TRP A 89 -9.38 -3.62 -8.39
CA TRP A 89 -9.25 -3.56 -9.84
C TRP A 89 -7.87 -4.07 -10.23
N SER A 90 -7.74 -4.78 -11.34
CA SER A 90 -6.44 -5.26 -11.83
C SER A 90 -6.40 -5.22 -13.34
N ARG A 91 -5.24 -4.87 -13.91
CA ARG A 91 -5.02 -4.77 -15.35
C ARG A 91 -5.43 -6.06 -16.09
N ASP A 92 -4.99 -7.22 -15.59
CA ASP A 92 -5.31 -8.54 -16.17
C ASP A 92 -6.81 -8.87 -16.18
N LYS A 93 -7.60 -8.18 -15.35
CA LYS A 93 -9.05 -8.38 -15.22
C LYS A 93 -9.82 -7.08 -15.44
N ALA A 94 -9.26 -6.15 -16.24
CA ALA A 94 -9.88 -4.85 -16.48
C ALA A 94 -11.32 -4.97 -17.03
N LYS A 95 -11.58 -5.98 -17.88
CA LYS A 95 -12.92 -6.29 -18.41
C LYS A 95 -13.94 -6.70 -17.33
N SER A 96 -13.49 -7.18 -16.19
CA SER A 96 -14.36 -7.51 -15.04
C SER A 96 -14.67 -6.30 -14.16
N GLY A 97 -14.12 -5.12 -14.48
CA GLY A 97 -14.34 -3.89 -13.73
C GLY A 97 -13.86 -4.00 -12.26
N ASN A 98 -14.55 -3.26 -11.40
CA ASN A 98 -14.30 -3.27 -9.96
C ASN A 98 -14.90 -4.54 -9.33
N ARG A 99 -14.06 -5.35 -8.70
CA ARG A 99 -14.47 -6.58 -8.02
C ARG A 99 -14.47 -6.36 -6.51
N VAL A 100 -15.25 -7.16 -5.79
CA VAL A 100 -15.24 -7.13 -4.32
C VAL A 100 -13.88 -7.60 -3.81
N TYR A 101 -13.29 -6.84 -2.89
CA TYR A 101 -12.09 -7.22 -2.15
C TYR A 101 -12.48 -7.77 -0.78
N THR A 102 -12.09 -9.01 -0.50
CA THR A 102 -12.44 -9.76 0.72
C THR A 102 -11.27 -9.91 1.70
N GLY A 103 -10.16 -9.23 1.46
CA GLY A 103 -9.00 -9.29 2.36
C GLY A 103 -9.29 -8.61 3.71
N SER A 104 -8.57 -9.02 4.75
CA SER A 104 -8.84 -8.61 6.14
C SER A 104 -8.72 -7.11 6.40
N ASN A 105 -7.94 -6.39 5.60
CA ASN A 105 -7.86 -4.93 5.64
C ASN A 105 -8.76 -4.35 4.52
N PRO A 106 -9.82 -3.61 4.83
CA PRO A 106 -10.77 -3.13 3.83
C PRO A 106 -10.25 -1.95 2.97
N HIS A 107 -9.05 -1.42 3.23
CA HIS A 107 -8.44 -0.30 2.49
C HIS A 107 -9.33 0.96 2.45
N THR A 108 -9.99 1.29 3.55
CA THR A 108 -10.82 2.51 3.66
C THR A 108 -10.03 3.76 4.06
N LYS A 109 -8.78 3.58 4.53
CA LYS A 109 -7.89 4.65 5.03
C LYS A 109 -6.72 4.97 4.10
N HIS A 110 -6.52 4.17 3.07
CA HIS A 110 -5.47 4.31 2.07
C HIS A 110 -5.85 3.53 0.82
N ILE A 111 -5.35 3.96 -0.33
CA ILE A 111 -5.30 3.14 -1.54
C ILE A 111 -4.03 2.31 -1.51
N HIS A 112 -4.15 1.03 -1.87
CA HIS A 112 -3.01 0.17 -2.18
C HIS A 112 -2.79 0.17 -3.70
N ILE A 113 -1.55 0.44 -4.11
CA ILE A 113 -1.13 0.46 -5.51
C ILE A 113 -0.04 -0.59 -5.69
N SER A 114 -0.32 -1.62 -6.49
CA SER A 114 0.66 -2.61 -6.92
C SER A 114 1.26 -2.22 -8.27
N ILE A 115 2.57 -2.33 -8.37
CA ILE A 115 3.39 -1.80 -9.46
C ILE A 115 3.84 -2.95 -10.36
N ASN A 116 3.70 -2.73 -11.67
CA ASN A 116 4.24 -3.57 -12.71
C ASN A 116 5.77 -3.65 -12.57
N PRO A 117 6.35 -4.85 -12.35
CA PRO A 117 7.79 -5.04 -12.23
C PRO A 117 8.60 -4.42 -13.38
N ASP A 118 8.08 -4.49 -14.60
CA ASP A 118 8.77 -4.00 -15.81
C ASP A 118 8.91 -2.48 -15.84
N LEU A 119 8.08 -1.77 -15.06
CA LEU A 119 8.06 -0.31 -14.95
C LEU A 119 8.42 0.16 -13.53
N ALA A 120 9.05 -0.69 -12.73
CA ALA A 120 9.40 -0.42 -11.33
C ALA A 120 10.33 0.80 -11.14
N ASN A 121 11.07 1.19 -12.18
CA ASN A 121 11.98 2.33 -12.15
C ASN A 121 11.37 3.61 -12.73
N ASP A 122 10.16 3.56 -13.28
CA ASP A 122 9.51 4.73 -13.90
C ASP A 122 8.96 5.69 -12.84
N THR A 123 9.66 6.81 -12.66
CA THR A 123 9.30 7.88 -11.73
C THR A 123 8.61 9.07 -12.41
N SER A 124 8.10 8.92 -13.63
CA SER A 124 7.30 9.94 -14.31
C SER A 124 6.09 10.37 -13.44
N PRO A 125 5.45 11.51 -13.74
CA PRO A 125 4.33 12.01 -12.93
C PRO A 125 3.22 10.97 -12.73
N TRP A 126 2.92 10.63 -11.48
CA TRP A 126 1.84 9.73 -11.04
C TRP A 126 0.48 10.41 -11.00
N PHE A 127 0.48 11.75 -10.89
CA PHE A 127 -0.72 12.56 -10.75
C PHE A 127 -0.85 13.53 -11.94
N TRP A 128 -0.78 13.01 -13.16
CA TRP A 128 -0.72 13.82 -14.39
C TRP A 128 -1.94 14.72 -14.61
N TRP A 129 -3.06 14.42 -13.94
CA TRP A 129 -4.29 15.22 -13.97
C TRP A 129 -4.32 16.32 -12.89
N MET A 130 -3.39 16.32 -11.95
CA MET A 130 -3.30 17.34 -10.89
C MET A 130 -2.32 18.45 -11.30
N ASN A 131 -2.48 19.63 -10.70
CA ASN A 131 -1.58 20.77 -10.91
C ASN A 131 -0.14 20.42 -10.54
N GLN A 132 0.83 20.96 -11.26
CA GLN A 132 2.25 20.75 -10.95
C GLN A 132 2.61 21.34 -9.57
N PRO A 133 3.28 20.56 -8.68
CA PRO A 133 3.70 21.07 -7.39
C PRO A 133 4.85 22.07 -7.56
N LYS A 134 4.89 23.10 -6.69
CA LYS A 134 6.00 24.06 -6.64
C LYS A 134 7.34 23.34 -6.50
N ILE A 135 8.38 23.80 -7.19
CA ILE A 135 9.73 23.20 -7.16
C ILE A 135 10.24 23.02 -5.72
N VAL A 136 10.03 24.03 -4.87
CA VAL A 136 10.41 23.95 -3.44
C VAL A 136 9.76 22.78 -2.70
N ASN A 137 8.49 22.45 -3.01
CA ASN A 137 7.80 21.33 -2.37
C ASN A 137 8.33 19.99 -2.87
N GLN A 138 8.76 19.90 -4.14
CA GLN A 138 9.37 18.69 -4.69
C GLN A 138 10.69 18.38 -4.00
N ILE A 139 11.54 19.39 -3.80
CA ILE A 139 12.81 19.27 -3.07
C ILE A 139 12.55 18.81 -1.63
N VAL A 140 11.67 19.52 -0.91
CA VAL A 140 11.35 19.19 0.49
C VAL A 140 10.82 17.75 0.61
N ALA A 141 9.92 17.34 -0.29
CA ALA A 141 9.38 15.98 -0.31
C ALA A 141 10.45 14.91 -0.60
N GLY A 142 11.43 15.21 -1.46
CA GLY A 142 12.55 14.32 -1.78
C GLY A 142 13.45 14.01 -0.58
N LEU A 143 13.60 14.99 0.32
CA LEU A 143 14.41 14.90 1.55
C LEU A 143 13.67 14.23 2.74
N GLN A 144 12.35 14.06 2.66
CA GLN A 144 11.60 13.43 3.74
C GLN A 144 11.97 11.94 3.92
N PRO A 145 11.98 11.43 5.16
CA PRO A 145 12.22 10.02 5.41
C PRO A 145 11.12 9.15 4.78
N GLN A 146 11.52 7.97 4.31
CA GLN A 146 10.58 7.01 3.71
C GLN A 146 9.56 6.51 4.73
N ALA A 147 8.34 6.25 4.25
CA ALA A 147 7.27 5.70 5.06
C ALA A 147 7.64 4.30 5.56
N LYS A 148 7.60 4.13 6.89
CA LYS A 148 7.71 2.82 7.55
C LYS A 148 6.34 2.42 8.06
N LYS A 149 5.89 1.23 7.70
CA LYS A 149 4.60 0.71 8.16
C LYS A 149 4.64 0.58 9.69
N LYS A 150 3.85 1.41 10.38
CA LYS A 150 3.69 1.31 11.84
C LYS A 150 2.89 0.05 12.16
N VAL A 151 3.25 -0.63 13.24
CA VAL A 151 2.42 -1.73 13.77
C VAL A 151 1.07 -1.12 14.17
N ALA A 152 -0.03 -1.70 13.70
CA ALA A 152 -1.36 -1.26 14.13
C ALA A 152 -1.45 -1.38 15.66
N LYS A 153 -1.56 -0.25 16.37
CA LYS A 153 -1.93 -0.27 17.79
C LYS A 153 -3.33 -0.86 17.89
N GLY A 154 -3.46 -2.04 18.49
CA GLY A 154 -4.76 -2.69 18.73
C GLY A 154 -4.87 -4.12 18.23
N THR A 155 -3.92 -4.66 17.45
CA THR A 155 -3.86 -6.10 17.20
C THR A 155 -3.15 -6.76 18.38
N ILE A 156 -3.88 -6.98 19.48
CA ILE A 156 -3.48 -7.96 20.48
C ILE A 156 -3.45 -9.29 19.75
N LEU A 157 -2.28 -9.71 19.30
CA LEU A 157 -2.00 -11.13 19.15
C LEU A 157 -2.14 -11.69 20.56
N VAL A 158 -3.31 -12.23 20.88
CA VAL A 158 -3.53 -12.90 22.16
C VAL A 158 -2.39 -13.93 22.26
N PRO A 159 -1.49 -13.83 23.25
CA PRO A 159 -0.46 -14.84 23.40
C PRO A 159 -1.20 -16.15 23.67
N VAL A 160 -1.13 -17.09 22.71
CA VAL A 160 -1.67 -18.42 22.93
C VAL A 160 -0.88 -19.02 24.08
N CYS A 161 -1.50 -19.13 25.27
CA CYS A 161 -0.84 -19.71 26.43
C CYS A 161 -0.50 -21.17 26.12
N THR A 162 0.78 -21.49 26.09
CA THR A 162 1.29 -22.87 25.99
C THR A 162 1.16 -23.63 27.31
N CYS A 163 0.63 -22.98 28.35
CA CYS A 163 0.58 -23.47 29.72
C CYS A 163 -0.56 -24.46 30.02
N CYS A 164 -1.64 -24.49 29.22
CA CYS A 164 -2.85 -25.27 29.56
C CYS A 164 -3.15 -26.37 28.54
N LYS A 165 -3.44 -27.59 29.05
CA LYS A 165 -3.83 -28.79 28.26
C LYS A 165 -5.00 -28.57 27.31
N VAL A 166 -5.84 -27.56 27.53
CA VAL A 166 -7.03 -27.25 26.72
C VAL A 166 -6.66 -26.68 25.33
N HIS A 167 -5.48 -26.10 25.15
CA HIS A 167 -5.03 -25.49 23.89
C HIS A 167 -3.88 -26.25 23.19
N ASN A 168 -3.58 -27.47 23.62
CA ASN A 168 -2.54 -28.29 22.97
C ASN A 168 -3.12 -28.97 21.73
N THR A 169 -2.67 -28.58 20.54
CA THR A 169 -3.18 -29.07 19.24
C THR A 169 -2.77 -30.49 18.88
N LYS A 170 -2.10 -31.23 19.77
CA LYS A 170 -1.85 -32.66 19.56
C LYS A 170 -3.05 -33.50 20.01
N ARG A 171 -4.11 -33.55 19.19
CA ARG A 171 -5.02 -34.71 19.23
C ARG A 171 -4.30 -35.88 18.55
N LYS A 172 -4.06 -36.96 19.29
CA LYS A 172 -3.68 -38.26 18.70
C LYS A 172 -4.81 -38.67 17.76
N ALA A 173 -4.47 -38.97 16.51
CA ALA A 173 -5.37 -39.70 15.62
C ALA A 173 -5.70 -41.06 16.27
N ILE A 174 -6.98 -41.41 16.30
CA ILE A 174 -7.45 -42.76 16.61
C ILE A 174 -7.22 -43.60 15.36
#